data_AF-A0A1H3ZMU5-F1
#
_entry.id   AF-A0A1H3ZMU5-F1
#
_cell.length_a   1.000
_cell.length_b   1.000
_cell.length_c   1.000
_cell.angle_alpha   90.00
_cell.angle_beta   90.00
_cell.angle_gamma   90.00
#
_symmetry.space_group_name_H-M   'P 1'
#
loop_
_entity.id
_entity.type
_entity.pdbx_description
1 polymer ?
#
loop_
_entity_poly.entity_id
_entity_poly.type
_entity_poly.pdbx_seq_one_letter_code
_entity_poly.pdbx_strand_id
1 'polypeptide(L)'
;MIYYENGSPTTALSHEDMRRGLYEALDKLGERQKVLAVPPDYTRLPSRAGELTEITWEYYGDKLTDILPALGTHTPMTEGQIDHMFGKTPKTLFRDHDWRNDVITLGEVPAEYIRDISEGKVDFAWPAQVNKLLVEGGFDLILSIGQVVPHEVVGMANYNKNILVGTGGSEGINKSHYIGAVYGMERMMGKSDTPVRRVFNYATENYLKELPIVYVLTVVGVNSEGVQQTYGLFVGDGLEVFDRAARLSLQVNFVMVEKPLKKVIVWLDPAEFKSTWLGNKSVYRTRMAIADGGELIVLAPALKEFGEDKTIDLLIRKYGYFGTPHTLKAVSENQELRDNLGAAAHLIHGSSEGRFSVTYCPGKEAWNLTREEIESVGFRWGDIDEVMQKYDPLRLKEGFNRFDDGEEVYYISSPALGLWAHKDRFA
;
A
#
# COMPACT_ATOMS: atom_id res chain seq x y z
N MET A 1 -7.71 8.84 -22.82
CA MET A 1 -9.14 9.21 -22.84
C MET A 1 -9.76 8.88 -21.49
N ILE A 2 -10.69 9.71 -21.04
CA ILE A 2 -11.56 9.43 -19.88
C ILE A 2 -12.92 9.01 -20.44
N TYR A 3 -13.36 7.81 -20.11
CA TYR A 3 -14.65 7.23 -20.53
C TYR A 3 -15.76 7.56 -19.54
N TYR A 4 -15.45 7.61 -18.24
CA TYR A 4 -16.40 8.02 -17.21
C TYR A 4 -15.65 8.62 -16.02
N GLU A 5 -16.28 9.58 -15.37
CA GLU A 5 -15.83 10.08 -14.08
C GLU A 5 -17.00 10.58 -13.24
N ASN A 6 -16.97 10.24 -11.96
CA ASN A 6 -17.81 10.85 -10.96
C ASN A 6 -17.10 10.69 -9.61
N GLY A 7 -16.84 11.80 -8.92
CA GLY A 7 -16.32 11.73 -7.56
C GLY A 7 -16.07 13.09 -6.91
N SER A 8 -16.28 13.15 -5.61
CA SER A 8 -16.01 14.30 -4.75
C SER A 8 -15.88 13.84 -3.29
N PRO A 9 -15.33 14.66 -2.38
CA PRO A 9 -15.24 14.31 -0.95
C PRO A 9 -16.60 14.08 -0.27
N THR A 10 -17.70 14.47 -0.90
CA THR A 10 -19.06 14.29 -0.38
C THR A 10 -19.87 13.25 -1.16
N THR A 11 -19.32 12.72 -2.26
CA THR A 11 -20.01 11.71 -3.07
C THR A 11 -20.09 10.40 -2.31
N ALA A 12 -21.25 9.73 -2.40
CA ALA A 12 -21.49 8.39 -1.88
C ALA A 12 -22.12 7.54 -2.97
N LEU A 13 -21.30 6.90 -3.82
CA LEU A 13 -21.80 6.07 -4.92
C LEU A 13 -22.40 4.77 -4.40
N SER A 14 -23.64 4.50 -4.79
CA SER A 14 -24.30 3.21 -4.56
C SER A 14 -23.87 2.16 -5.59
N HIS A 15 -24.31 0.91 -5.39
CA HIS A 15 -24.18 -0.17 -6.39
C HIS A 15 -24.71 0.27 -7.76
N GLU A 16 -25.92 0.83 -7.81
CA GLU A 16 -26.55 1.27 -9.07
C GLU A 16 -25.80 2.44 -9.72
N ASP A 17 -25.21 3.34 -8.93
CA ASP A 17 -24.40 4.44 -9.49
C ASP A 17 -23.12 3.92 -10.14
N MET A 18 -22.46 2.94 -9.51
CA MET A 18 -21.28 2.28 -10.07
C MET A 18 -21.63 1.45 -11.31
N ARG A 19 -22.75 0.72 -11.28
CA ARG A 19 -23.25 -0.04 -12.43
C ARG A 19 -23.51 0.86 -13.62
N ARG A 20 -24.26 1.95 -13.42
CA ARG A 20 -24.57 2.93 -14.47
C ARG A 20 -23.30 3.59 -15.03
N GLY A 21 -22.38 4.01 -14.15
CA GLY A 21 -21.14 4.66 -14.56
C GLY A 21 -20.19 3.73 -15.32
N LEU A 22 -20.07 2.47 -14.88
CA LEU A 22 -19.29 1.47 -15.57
C LEU A 22 -19.92 1.15 -16.94
N TYR A 23 -21.24 0.92 -17.01
CA TYR A 23 -21.92 0.65 -18.28
C TYR A 23 -21.73 1.81 -19.28
N GLU A 24 -21.87 3.07 -18.84
CA GLU A 24 -21.61 4.23 -19.69
C GLU A 24 -20.18 4.23 -20.26
N ALA A 25 -19.19 3.85 -19.44
CA ALA A 25 -17.81 3.74 -19.91
C ALA A 25 -17.63 2.60 -20.92
N LEU A 26 -18.23 1.43 -20.65
CA LEU A 26 -18.14 0.25 -21.53
C LEU A 26 -18.88 0.48 -22.86
N ASP A 27 -20.01 1.18 -22.85
CA ASP A 27 -20.74 1.59 -24.05
C ASP A 27 -19.87 2.49 -24.95
N LYS A 28 -19.13 3.44 -24.34
CA LYS A 28 -18.20 4.33 -25.07
C LYS A 28 -16.99 3.60 -25.65
N LEU A 29 -16.51 2.54 -24.99
CA LEU A 29 -15.44 1.68 -25.53
C LEU A 29 -15.90 0.90 -26.77
N GLY A 30 -17.20 0.68 -26.90
CA GLY A 30 -17.82 -0.07 -27.98
C GLY A 30 -17.70 -1.58 -27.78
N GLU A 31 -18.06 -2.33 -28.82
CA GLU A 31 -18.11 -3.79 -28.75
C GLU A 31 -16.72 -4.40 -28.52
N ARG A 32 -16.68 -5.45 -27.69
CA ARG A 32 -15.52 -6.33 -27.47
C ARG A 32 -15.94 -7.78 -27.63
N GLN A 33 -14.98 -8.64 -27.95
CA GLN A 33 -15.19 -10.06 -28.21
C GLN A 33 -14.48 -10.94 -27.17
N LYS A 34 -13.37 -10.47 -26.58
CA LYS A 34 -12.61 -11.25 -25.60
C LYS A 34 -11.99 -10.34 -24.53
N VAL A 35 -12.62 -10.31 -23.37
CA VAL A 35 -12.30 -9.43 -22.26
C VAL A 35 -11.60 -10.20 -21.14
N LEU A 36 -10.54 -9.60 -20.60
CA LEU A 36 -9.89 -10.00 -19.35
C LEU A 36 -10.19 -8.95 -18.28
N ALA A 37 -10.64 -9.37 -17.09
CA ALA A 37 -10.66 -8.51 -15.90
C ALA A 37 -9.45 -8.80 -15.01
N VAL A 38 -8.81 -7.74 -14.50
CA VAL A 38 -7.67 -7.80 -13.58
C VAL A 38 -8.04 -7.04 -12.29
N PRO A 39 -8.87 -7.61 -11.41
CA PRO A 39 -9.17 -7.06 -10.09
C PRO A 39 -8.02 -7.27 -9.10
N PRO A 40 -7.97 -6.59 -7.95
CA PRO A 40 -7.06 -6.97 -6.88
C PRO A 40 -7.53 -8.27 -6.22
N ASP A 41 -6.68 -8.81 -5.33
CA ASP A 41 -7.00 -9.97 -4.53
C ASP A 41 -7.88 -9.65 -3.29
N TYR A 42 -8.14 -10.68 -2.49
CA TYR A 42 -8.98 -10.58 -1.29
C TYR A 42 -8.48 -9.56 -0.24
N THR A 43 -7.18 -9.23 -0.22
CA THR A 43 -6.64 -8.22 0.72
C THR A 43 -7.18 -6.83 0.45
N ARG A 44 -7.85 -6.62 -0.70
CA ARG A 44 -8.53 -5.39 -1.10
C ARG A 44 -10.05 -5.56 -1.16
N LEU A 45 -10.64 -6.44 -0.35
CA LEU A 45 -12.10 -6.61 -0.25
C LEU A 45 -12.89 -5.26 -0.19
N PRO A 46 -12.47 -4.24 0.59
CA PRO A 46 -13.19 -2.96 0.65
C PRO A 46 -13.13 -2.11 -0.63
N SER A 47 -12.33 -2.48 -1.63
CA SER A 47 -12.10 -1.66 -2.84
C SER A 47 -13.31 -1.51 -3.76
N ARG A 48 -14.37 -2.29 -3.54
CA ARG A 48 -15.51 -2.46 -4.48
C ARG A 48 -15.12 -3.07 -5.83
N ALA A 49 -13.88 -3.55 -5.98
CA ALA A 49 -13.43 -4.13 -7.24
C ALA A 49 -14.12 -5.45 -7.58
N GLY A 50 -14.48 -6.25 -6.57
CA GLY A 50 -15.20 -7.50 -6.78
C GLY A 50 -16.60 -7.30 -7.35
N GLU A 51 -17.34 -6.32 -6.83
CA GLU A 51 -18.62 -5.88 -7.37
C GLU A 51 -18.50 -5.30 -8.79
N LEU A 52 -17.49 -4.47 -9.06
CA LEU A 52 -17.25 -3.97 -10.42
C LEU A 52 -16.87 -5.09 -11.40
N THR A 53 -16.23 -6.15 -10.92
CA THR A 53 -15.93 -7.35 -11.71
C THR A 53 -17.20 -8.14 -12.00
N GLU A 54 -18.10 -8.29 -11.02
CA GLU A 54 -19.42 -8.90 -11.22
C GLU A 54 -20.25 -8.09 -12.23
N ILE A 55 -20.30 -6.77 -12.08
CA ILE A 55 -20.98 -5.86 -13.03
C ILE A 55 -20.38 -6.00 -14.44
N THR A 56 -19.05 -6.15 -14.56
CA THR A 56 -18.37 -6.37 -15.84
C THR A 56 -18.79 -7.70 -16.46
N TRP A 57 -18.89 -8.76 -15.65
CA TRP A 57 -19.39 -10.07 -16.09
C TRP A 57 -20.85 -9.99 -16.55
N GLU A 58 -21.73 -9.29 -15.82
CA GLU A 58 -23.13 -9.08 -16.23
C GLU A 58 -23.25 -8.32 -17.56
N TYR A 59 -22.36 -7.36 -17.81
CA TYR A 59 -22.35 -6.58 -19.06
C TYR A 59 -21.85 -7.40 -20.25
N TYR A 60 -20.70 -8.07 -20.12
CA TYR A 60 -20.06 -8.77 -21.23
C TYR A 60 -20.52 -10.22 -21.42
N GLY A 61 -21.10 -10.85 -20.38
CA GLY A 61 -21.49 -12.25 -20.39
C GLY A 61 -20.34 -13.17 -20.80
N ASP A 62 -20.59 -14.04 -21.78
CA ASP A 62 -19.62 -15.01 -22.30
C ASP A 62 -18.35 -14.39 -22.92
N LYS A 63 -18.35 -13.07 -23.18
CA LYS A 63 -17.19 -12.35 -23.71
C LYS A 63 -16.16 -12.03 -22.63
N LEU A 64 -16.53 -12.05 -21.34
CA LEU A 64 -15.56 -12.05 -20.24
C LEU A 64 -15.07 -13.48 -20.05
N THR A 65 -13.92 -13.81 -20.63
CA THR A 65 -13.45 -15.20 -20.66
C THR A 65 -12.54 -15.54 -19.49
N ASP A 66 -11.88 -14.54 -18.90
CA ASP A 66 -10.88 -14.73 -17.88
C ASP A 66 -10.91 -13.58 -16.85
N ILE A 67 -10.61 -13.94 -15.60
CA ILE A 67 -10.40 -13.03 -14.49
C ILE A 67 -9.06 -13.42 -13.86
N LEU A 68 -8.12 -12.48 -13.82
CA LEU A 68 -6.80 -12.69 -13.23
C LEU A 68 -6.64 -11.76 -12.01
N PRO A 69 -6.95 -12.23 -10.79
CA PRO A 69 -6.67 -11.46 -9.59
C PRO A 69 -5.19 -11.05 -9.52
N ALA A 70 -4.96 -9.77 -9.26
CA ALA A 70 -3.64 -9.15 -9.23
C ALA A 70 -2.97 -9.39 -7.87
N LEU A 71 -2.51 -10.64 -7.65
CA LEU A 71 -1.98 -11.14 -6.37
C LEU A 71 -0.66 -10.47 -5.95
N GLY A 72 0.16 -10.04 -6.90
CA GLY A 72 1.58 -9.82 -6.65
C GLY A 72 2.22 -11.09 -6.09
N THR A 73 2.78 -11.03 -4.88
CA THR A 73 3.41 -12.18 -4.22
C THR A 73 2.48 -13.00 -3.32
N HIS A 74 1.20 -12.64 -3.24
CA HIS A 74 0.25 -13.29 -2.33
C HIS A 74 -0.13 -14.71 -2.78
N THR A 75 -0.72 -15.48 -1.87
CA THR A 75 -1.28 -16.79 -2.18
C THR A 75 -2.53 -16.65 -3.04
N PRO A 76 -2.81 -17.62 -3.93
CA PRO A 76 -4.08 -17.70 -4.63
C PRO A 76 -5.29 -17.58 -3.72
N MET A 77 -6.37 -16.99 -4.24
CA MET A 77 -7.61 -16.83 -3.50
C MET A 77 -8.30 -18.18 -3.33
N THR A 78 -8.80 -18.46 -2.12
CA THR A 78 -9.63 -19.65 -1.90
C THR A 78 -11.01 -19.47 -2.53
N GLU A 79 -11.70 -20.58 -2.81
CA GLU A 79 -13.06 -20.53 -3.34
C GLU A 79 -14.01 -19.68 -2.48
N GLY A 80 -13.93 -19.79 -1.15
CA GLY A 80 -14.76 -19.01 -0.24
C GLY A 80 -14.44 -17.51 -0.27
N GLN A 81 -13.16 -17.15 -0.51
CA GLN A 81 -12.78 -15.76 -0.73
C GLN A 81 -13.31 -15.23 -2.06
N ILE A 82 -13.30 -16.06 -3.10
CA ILE A 82 -13.86 -15.72 -4.42
C ILE A 82 -15.37 -15.50 -4.31
N ASP A 83 -16.10 -16.43 -3.69
CA ASP A 83 -17.56 -16.34 -3.48
C ASP A 83 -17.95 -15.06 -2.73
N HIS A 84 -17.18 -14.70 -1.69
CA HIS A 84 -17.47 -13.51 -0.91
C HIS A 84 -17.16 -12.21 -1.65
N MET A 85 -16.05 -12.15 -2.38
CA MET A 85 -15.59 -10.91 -3.01
C MET A 85 -16.30 -10.63 -4.34
N PHE A 86 -16.59 -11.65 -5.15
CA PHE A 86 -17.01 -11.50 -6.55
C PHE A 86 -18.46 -11.92 -6.83
N GLY A 87 -19.27 -12.09 -5.77
CA GLY A 87 -20.70 -12.34 -5.90
C GLY A 87 -21.02 -13.57 -6.75
N LYS A 88 -21.83 -13.39 -7.79
CA LYS A 88 -22.30 -14.48 -8.68
C LYS A 88 -21.34 -14.80 -9.82
N THR A 89 -20.19 -14.14 -9.89
CA THR A 89 -19.24 -14.33 -10.98
C THR A 89 -18.76 -15.79 -11.03
N PRO A 90 -18.84 -16.49 -12.18
CA PRO A 90 -18.47 -17.89 -12.26
C PRO A 90 -17.00 -18.14 -11.89
N LYS A 91 -16.76 -19.01 -10.90
CA LYS A 91 -15.41 -19.40 -10.44
C LYS A 91 -14.51 -19.92 -11.56
N THR A 92 -15.09 -20.53 -12.60
CA THR A 92 -14.38 -21.08 -13.75
C THR A 92 -13.65 -20.03 -14.59
N LEU A 93 -13.98 -18.75 -14.43
CA LEU A 93 -13.30 -17.62 -15.09
C LEU A 93 -11.99 -17.26 -14.39
N PHE A 94 -11.81 -17.61 -13.11
CA PHE A 94 -10.65 -17.19 -12.33
C PHE A 94 -9.38 -17.97 -12.72
N ARG A 95 -8.27 -17.24 -12.80
CA ARG A 95 -6.93 -17.74 -13.11
C ARG A 95 -6.00 -17.34 -11.98
N ASP A 96 -5.20 -18.27 -11.51
CA ASP A 96 -4.20 -17.98 -10.49
C ASP A 96 -2.98 -17.31 -11.12
N HIS A 97 -2.50 -16.24 -10.50
CA HIS A 97 -1.24 -15.62 -10.89
C HIS A 97 -0.06 -16.34 -10.21
N ASP A 98 0.74 -17.07 -10.99
CA ASP A 98 2.02 -17.62 -10.53
C ASP A 98 3.16 -16.64 -10.84
N TRP A 99 3.49 -15.79 -9.86
CA TRP A 99 4.56 -14.79 -9.96
C TRP A 99 5.97 -15.38 -10.12
N ARG A 100 6.14 -16.68 -9.91
CA ARG A 100 7.44 -17.37 -10.07
C ARG A 100 7.61 -17.94 -11.47
N ASN A 101 6.56 -18.56 -12.01
CA ASN A 101 6.68 -19.39 -13.21
C ASN A 101 5.92 -18.85 -14.43
N ASP A 102 4.89 -18.01 -14.25
CA ASP A 102 4.00 -17.56 -15.33
C ASP A 102 4.23 -16.09 -15.73
N VAL A 103 5.45 -15.60 -15.55
CA VAL A 103 5.83 -14.22 -15.89
C VAL A 103 6.76 -14.17 -17.10
N ILE A 104 6.55 -13.18 -17.95
CA ILE A 104 7.43 -12.87 -19.08
C ILE A 104 8.00 -11.46 -18.93
N THR A 105 9.27 -11.28 -19.31
CA THR A 105 9.93 -9.98 -19.31
C THR A 105 9.78 -9.35 -20.69
N LEU A 106 9.05 -8.25 -20.78
CA LEU A 106 8.80 -7.53 -22.04
C LEU A 106 9.91 -6.53 -22.40
N GLY A 107 10.71 -6.15 -21.41
CA GLY A 107 11.82 -5.21 -21.54
C GLY A 107 12.41 -4.86 -20.19
N GLU A 108 13.35 -3.91 -20.17
CA GLU A 108 14.00 -3.45 -18.95
C GLU A 108 14.05 -1.93 -18.91
N VAL A 109 13.66 -1.34 -17.78
CA VAL A 109 13.91 0.07 -17.49
C VAL A 109 15.41 0.22 -17.20
N PRO A 110 16.15 1.04 -17.97
CA PRO A 110 17.61 1.12 -17.85
C PRO A 110 18.06 1.61 -16.47
N ALA A 111 19.19 1.10 -15.99
CA ALA A 111 19.80 1.53 -14.72
C ALA A 111 20.08 3.04 -14.68
N GLU A 112 20.51 3.63 -15.81
CA GLU A 112 20.73 5.07 -15.94
C GLU A 112 19.46 5.89 -15.67
N TYR A 113 18.31 5.46 -16.21
CA TYR A 113 17.04 6.12 -15.97
C TYR A 113 16.63 6.01 -14.50
N ILE A 114 16.80 4.83 -13.90
CA ILE A 114 16.51 4.60 -12.47
C ILE A 114 17.42 5.45 -11.58
N ARG A 115 18.69 5.58 -11.94
CA ARG A 115 19.66 6.43 -11.23
C ARG A 115 19.27 7.90 -11.29
N ASP A 116 18.82 8.40 -12.43
CA ASP A 116 18.34 9.78 -12.57
C ASP A 116 17.11 10.04 -11.68
N ILE A 117 16.05 9.24 -11.84
CA ILE A 117 14.79 9.45 -11.09
C ILE A 117 14.93 9.17 -9.58
N SER A 118 15.95 8.41 -9.16
CA SER A 118 16.26 8.15 -7.76
C SER A 118 17.31 9.09 -7.16
N GLU A 119 17.76 10.11 -7.92
CA GLU A 119 18.77 11.09 -7.49
C GLU A 119 20.11 10.45 -7.12
N GLY A 120 20.53 9.44 -7.89
CA GLY A 120 21.78 8.73 -7.71
C GLY A 120 21.77 7.64 -6.64
N LYS A 121 20.64 7.40 -5.97
CA LYS A 121 20.58 6.47 -4.82
C LYS A 121 20.41 5.00 -5.22
N VAL A 122 19.97 4.73 -6.44
CA VAL A 122 19.77 3.37 -6.96
C VAL A 122 20.40 3.25 -8.34
N ASP A 123 21.18 2.20 -8.59
CA ASP A 123 21.87 1.96 -9.86
C ASP A 123 21.74 0.49 -10.31
N PHE A 124 20.52 0.09 -10.67
CA PHE A 124 20.24 -1.19 -11.30
C PHE A 124 19.09 -1.04 -12.30
N ALA A 125 19.03 -1.92 -13.30
CA ALA A 125 17.89 -2.01 -14.22
C ALA A 125 16.69 -2.67 -13.54
N TRP A 126 15.47 -2.36 -14.01
CA TRP A 126 14.22 -2.94 -13.50
C TRP A 126 13.49 -3.71 -14.60
N PRO A 127 13.17 -5.01 -14.40
CA PRO A 127 12.55 -5.82 -15.44
C PRO A 127 11.04 -5.56 -15.52
N ALA A 128 10.55 -5.23 -16.72
CA ALA A 128 9.14 -5.06 -17.01
C ALA A 128 8.47 -6.43 -17.18
N GLN A 129 8.10 -7.03 -16.05
CA GLN A 129 7.50 -8.36 -15.99
C GLN A 129 5.97 -8.28 -15.83
N VAL A 130 5.26 -9.12 -16.59
CA VAL A 130 3.81 -9.31 -16.48
C VAL A 130 3.46 -10.78 -16.66
N ASN A 131 2.26 -11.17 -16.25
CA ASN A 131 1.78 -12.53 -16.45
C ASN A 131 1.57 -12.81 -17.95
N LYS A 132 2.02 -13.99 -18.41
CA LYS A 132 1.94 -14.39 -19.83
C LYS A 132 0.53 -14.29 -20.41
N LEU A 133 -0.51 -14.50 -19.61
CA LEU A 133 -1.91 -14.41 -20.03
C LEU A 133 -2.24 -13.04 -20.62
N LEU A 134 -1.70 -11.95 -20.07
CA LEU A 134 -1.96 -10.59 -20.58
C LEU A 134 -1.51 -10.42 -22.03
N VAL A 135 -0.47 -11.15 -22.44
CA VAL A 135 0.19 -10.97 -23.74
C VAL A 135 -0.23 -12.05 -24.73
N GLU A 136 -0.30 -13.30 -24.27
CA GLU A 136 -0.60 -14.46 -25.12
C GLU A 136 -2.11 -14.76 -25.21
N GLY A 137 -2.92 -14.16 -24.32
CA GLY A 137 -4.34 -14.43 -24.22
C GLY A 137 -5.18 -13.88 -25.38
N GLY A 138 -4.64 -12.97 -26.20
CA GLY A 138 -5.34 -12.42 -27.37
C GLY A 138 -6.61 -11.63 -27.01
N PHE A 139 -6.59 -10.94 -25.87
CA PHE A 139 -7.70 -10.10 -25.42
C PHE A 139 -7.78 -8.82 -26.24
N ASP A 140 -9.00 -8.39 -26.59
CA ASP A 140 -9.25 -7.09 -27.22
C ASP A 140 -9.61 -5.99 -26.19
N LEU A 141 -9.74 -6.36 -24.92
CA LEU A 141 -9.84 -5.45 -23.78
C LEU A 141 -9.30 -6.11 -22.50
N ILE A 142 -8.45 -5.37 -21.77
CA ILE A 142 -7.99 -5.70 -20.42
C ILE A 142 -8.51 -4.63 -19.46
N LEU A 143 -9.45 -4.99 -18.59
CA LEU A 143 -9.98 -4.10 -17.56
C LEU A 143 -9.16 -4.24 -16.27
N SER A 144 -8.30 -3.27 -15.98
CA SER A 144 -7.60 -3.18 -14.70
C SER A 144 -8.51 -2.52 -13.66
N ILE A 145 -9.12 -3.31 -12.79
CA ILE A 145 -10.13 -2.84 -11.83
C ILE A 145 -9.47 -2.68 -10.45
N GLY A 146 -9.74 -1.58 -9.75
CA GLY A 146 -9.51 -1.52 -8.31
C GLY A 146 -9.42 -0.11 -7.72
N GLN A 147 -8.99 -0.03 -6.47
CA GLN A 147 -8.99 1.20 -5.68
C GLN A 147 -7.69 1.99 -5.79
N VAL A 148 -7.79 3.30 -5.97
CA VAL A 148 -6.72 4.28 -5.73
C VAL A 148 -6.76 4.70 -4.26
N VAL A 149 -5.66 4.43 -3.56
CA VAL A 149 -5.49 4.68 -2.12
C VAL A 149 -4.02 5.00 -1.85
N PRO A 150 -3.65 5.84 -0.86
CA PRO A 150 -2.26 6.12 -0.60
C PRO A 150 -1.49 4.85 -0.21
N HIS A 151 -0.24 4.76 -0.66
CA HIS A 151 0.56 3.55 -0.61
C HIS A 151 2.02 3.87 -0.31
N GLU A 152 2.60 3.15 0.66
CA GLU A 152 3.94 3.41 1.19
C GLU A 152 5.08 3.24 0.20
N VAL A 153 4.97 2.28 -0.73
CA VAL A 153 5.98 2.01 -1.76
C VAL A 153 5.91 2.95 -2.97
N VAL A 154 4.71 3.26 -3.46
CA VAL A 154 4.52 3.89 -4.79
C VAL A 154 3.90 5.29 -4.71
N GLY A 155 3.57 5.74 -3.51
CA GLY A 155 2.82 6.97 -3.25
C GLY A 155 1.31 6.80 -3.29
N MET A 156 0.78 6.37 -4.44
CA MET A 156 -0.64 6.05 -4.65
C MET A 156 -0.77 4.68 -5.32
N ALA A 157 -1.60 3.78 -4.78
CA ALA A 157 -1.81 2.43 -5.28
C ALA A 157 -2.50 2.40 -6.65
N ASN A 158 -2.57 1.20 -7.26
CA ASN A 158 -3.29 0.93 -8.51
C ASN A 158 -2.69 1.61 -9.76
N TYR A 159 -3.50 1.77 -10.81
CA TYR A 159 -3.07 2.13 -12.16
C TYR A 159 -2.03 1.11 -12.66
N ASN A 160 -0.93 1.54 -13.28
CA ASN A 160 0.12 0.64 -13.78
C ASN A 160 0.66 -0.36 -12.74
N LYS A 161 0.58 -0.05 -11.43
CA LYS A 161 0.97 -0.99 -10.36
C LYS A 161 0.14 -2.28 -10.40
N ASN A 162 -1.15 -2.18 -10.69
CA ASN A 162 -2.04 -3.35 -10.69
C ASN A 162 -1.62 -4.37 -11.76
N ILE A 163 -1.06 -3.89 -12.87
CA ILE A 163 -0.50 -4.70 -13.94
C ILE A 163 0.94 -5.12 -13.59
N LEU A 164 1.87 -4.17 -13.47
CA LEU A 164 3.31 -4.45 -13.38
C LEU A 164 3.78 -5.05 -12.04
N VAL A 165 2.99 -4.90 -10.98
CA VAL A 165 3.27 -5.50 -9.67
C VAL A 165 2.25 -6.58 -9.39
N GLY A 166 0.97 -6.30 -9.60
CA GLY A 166 -0.11 -7.24 -9.29
C GLY A 166 -0.11 -8.49 -10.17
N THR A 167 0.35 -8.39 -11.42
CA THR A 167 0.59 -9.56 -12.30
C THR A 167 2.07 -9.74 -12.65
N GLY A 168 2.98 -9.08 -11.91
CA GLY A 168 4.41 -9.05 -12.18
C GLY A 168 5.22 -10.13 -11.46
N GLY A 169 6.51 -10.21 -11.80
CA GLY A 169 7.46 -11.17 -11.21
C GLY A 169 8.17 -10.65 -9.95
N SER A 170 8.72 -11.56 -9.15
CA SER A 170 9.38 -11.23 -7.87
C SER A 170 10.50 -10.21 -7.97
N GLU A 171 11.29 -10.27 -9.05
CA GLU A 171 12.41 -9.35 -9.24
C GLU A 171 11.92 -7.90 -9.39
N GLY A 172 10.96 -7.67 -10.29
CA GLY A 172 10.33 -6.35 -10.46
C GLY A 172 9.65 -5.87 -9.18
N ILE A 173 8.97 -6.75 -8.45
CA ILE A 173 8.33 -6.42 -7.17
C ILE A 173 9.39 -5.98 -6.15
N ASN A 174 10.44 -6.77 -5.91
CA ASN A 174 11.47 -6.46 -4.91
C ASN A 174 12.27 -5.20 -5.25
N LYS A 175 12.66 -5.03 -6.52
CA LYS A 175 13.41 -3.85 -6.96
C LYS A 175 12.59 -2.56 -6.84
N SER A 176 11.30 -2.60 -7.18
CA SER A 176 10.43 -1.42 -7.05
C SER A 176 10.18 -1.04 -5.57
N HIS A 177 10.06 -2.01 -4.67
CA HIS A 177 10.00 -1.77 -3.22
C HIS A 177 11.25 -1.06 -2.72
N TYR A 178 12.42 -1.52 -3.15
CA TYR A 178 13.69 -0.92 -2.76
C TYR A 178 13.84 0.52 -3.28
N ILE A 179 13.50 0.78 -4.55
CA ILE A 179 13.50 2.15 -5.11
C ILE A 179 12.63 3.07 -4.25
N GLY A 180 11.42 2.64 -3.90
CA GLY A 180 10.51 3.40 -3.06
C GLY A 180 11.10 3.71 -1.69
N ALA A 181 11.60 2.68 -1.00
CA ALA A 181 12.19 2.84 0.32
C ALA A 181 13.35 3.84 0.32
N VAL A 182 14.27 3.70 -0.63
CA VAL A 182 15.47 4.54 -0.74
C VAL A 182 15.16 6.00 -1.09
N TYR A 183 14.13 6.24 -1.91
CA TYR A 183 13.75 7.61 -2.25
C TYR A 183 13.16 8.36 -1.04
N GLY A 184 12.40 7.65 -0.20
CA GLY A 184 11.92 8.10 1.09
C GLY A 184 10.41 8.28 1.14
N MET A 185 9.76 7.68 2.14
CA MET A 185 8.30 7.62 2.24
C MET A 185 7.63 8.99 2.30
N GLU A 186 8.19 9.94 3.03
CA GLU A 186 7.59 11.26 3.22
C GLU A 186 7.52 12.08 1.92
N ARG A 187 8.39 11.74 0.98
CA ARG A 187 8.42 12.35 -0.34
C ARG A 187 7.41 11.71 -1.28
N MET A 188 7.00 10.47 -1.02
CA MET A 188 6.15 9.67 -1.92
C MET A 188 4.71 9.56 -1.46
N MET A 189 4.48 9.34 -0.16
CA MET A 189 3.19 8.97 0.40
C MET A 189 2.10 9.95 -0.05
N GLY A 190 1.06 9.43 -0.71
CA GLY A 190 -0.04 10.23 -1.22
C GLY A 190 0.26 11.06 -2.47
N LYS A 191 1.44 10.93 -3.09
CA LYS A 191 1.78 11.58 -4.36
C LYS A 191 1.59 10.62 -5.53
N SER A 192 1.00 11.10 -6.63
CA SER A 192 0.83 10.30 -7.85
C SER A 192 2.12 10.23 -8.68
N ASP A 193 3.00 11.23 -8.60
CA ASP A 193 4.30 11.25 -9.25
C ASP A 193 5.43 10.90 -8.26
N THR A 194 6.00 9.71 -8.42
CA THR A 194 7.10 9.18 -7.59
C THR A 194 8.08 8.43 -8.49
N PRO A 195 9.33 8.20 -8.08
CA PRO A 195 10.28 7.43 -8.89
C PRO A 195 9.76 6.04 -9.25
N VAL A 196 9.12 5.34 -8.31
CA VAL A 196 8.52 4.03 -8.60
C VAL A 196 7.40 4.14 -9.62
N ARG A 197 6.56 5.19 -9.54
CA ARG A 197 5.54 5.44 -10.57
C ARG A 197 6.17 5.73 -11.93
N ARG A 198 7.26 6.50 -11.99
CA ARG A 198 8.00 6.81 -13.22
C ARG A 198 8.59 5.54 -13.85
N VAL A 199 9.13 4.61 -13.05
CA VAL A 199 9.54 3.26 -13.53
C VAL A 199 8.37 2.55 -14.21
N PHE A 200 7.21 2.54 -13.55
CA PHE A 200 6.02 1.87 -14.10
C PHE A 200 5.49 2.55 -15.36
N ASN A 201 5.45 3.88 -15.38
CA ASN A 201 5.04 4.64 -16.55
C ASN A 201 6.01 4.41 -17.72
N TYR A 202 7.33 4.43 -17.47
CA TYR A 202 8.32 4.08 -18.48
C TYR A 202 8.06 2.67 -19.04
N ALA A 203 7.86 1.67 -18.18
CA ALA A 203 7.62 0.31 -18.62
C ALA A 203 6.34 0.19 -19.45
N THR A 204 5.24 0.82 -19.00
CA THR A 204 3.98 0.85 -19.75
C THR A 204 4.15 1.53 -21.10
N GLU A 205 4.80 2.70 -21.13
CA GLU A 205 5.03 3.48 -22.33
C GLU A 205 6.02 2.82 -23.29
N ASN A 206 6.93 1.96 -22.87
CA ASN A 206 7.90 1.36 -23.79
C ASN A 206 7.56 -0.08 -24.19
N TYR A 207 6.85 -0.82 -23.33
CA TYR A 207 6.72 -2.28 -23.47
C TYR A 207 5.28 -2.81 -23.44
N LEU A 208 4.30 -2.02 -22.97
CA LEU A 208 2.90 -2.47 -22.85
C LEU A 208 1.94 -1.72 -23.79
N LYS A 209 2.42 -0.89 -24.72
CA LYS A 209 1.55 -0.06 -25.60
C LYS A 209 0.53 -0.87 -26.40
N GLU A 210 0.89 -2.09 -26.80
CA GLU A 210 0.04 -2.97 -27.60
C GLU A 210 -1.06 -3.67 -26.77
N LEU A 211 -0.99 -3.60 -25.43
CA LEU A 211 -2.01 -4.18 -24.56
C LEU A 211 -3.21 -3.23 -24.45
N PRO A 212 -4.45 -3.69 -24.71
CA PRO A 212 -5.64 -2.84 -24.70
C PRO A 212 -6.15 -2.60 -23.28
N ILE A 213 -5.34 -1.93 -22.44
CA ILE A 213 -5.61 -1.73 -21.02
C ILE A 213 -6.52 -0.50 -20.81
N VAL A 214 -7.61 -0.71 -20.07
CA VAL A 214 -8.47 0.34 -19.53
C VAL A 214 -8.52 0.19 -18.01
N TYR A 215 -8.35 1.29 -17.29
CA TYR A 215 -8.38 1.32 -15.84
C TYR A 215 -9.78 1.67 -15.35
N VAL A 216 -10.30 0.88 -14.41
CA VAL A 216 -11.55 1.13 -13.67
C VAL A 216 -11.16 1.39 -12.22
N LEU A 217 -11.09 2.66 -11.86
CA LEU A 217 -10.49 3.14 -10.62
C LEU A 217 -11.57 3.63 -9.64
N THR A 218 -11.62 3.04 -8.46
CA THR A 218 -12.47 3.52 -7.36
C THR A 218 -11.67 4.34 -6.37
N VAL A 219 -12.33 5.29 -5.72
CA VAL A 219 -11.83 5.90 -4.49
C VAL A 219 -12.81 5.54 -3.38
N VAL A 220 -12.32 4.76 -2.41
CA VAL A 220 -13.11 4.29 -1.27
C VAL A 220 -12.39 4.70 0.00
N GLY A 221 -13.13 5.10 1.02
CA GLY A 221 -12.59 5.43 2.34
C GLY A 221 -13.65 5.24 3.42
N VAL A 222 -13.35 5.67 4.64
CA VAL A 222 -14.29 5.70 5.76
C VAL A 222 -14.75 7.14 5.95
N ASN A 223 -16.05 7.38 6.05
CA ASN A 223 -16.61 8.71 6.26
C ASN A 223 -16.56 9.12 7.74
N SER A 224 -17.04 10.34 8.05
CA SER A 224 -17.05 10.88 9.42
C SER A 224 -17.91 10.08 10.40
N GLU A 225 -18.83 9.24 9.90
CA GLU A 225 -19.67 8.35 10.71
C GLU A 225 -19.04 6.97 10.94
N GLY A 226 -17.82 6.75 10.44
CA GLY A 226 -17.15 5.45 10.53
C GLY A 226 -17.63 4.42 9.51
N VAL A 227 -18.39 4.85 8.49
CA VAL A 227 -18.97 3.97 7.47
C VAL A 227 -18.13 3.99 6.20
N GLN A 228 -17.90 2.82 5.60
CA GLN A 228 -17.23 2.72 4.31
C GLN A 228 -18.05 3.39 3.21
N GLN A 229 -17.41 4.26 2.43
CA GLN A 229 -18.04 5.08 1.40
C GLN A 229 -17.22 5.07 0.11
N THR A 230 -17.89 4.92 -1.02
CA THR A 230 -17.30 5.07 -2.35
C THR A 230 -17.41 6.54 -2.78
N TYR A 231 -16.29 7.26 -2.73
CA TYR A 231 -16.20 8.67 -3.06
C TYR A 231 -16.09 8.94 -4.56
N GLY A 232 -15.66 7.95 -5.36
CA GLY A 232 -15.64 8.13 -6.80
C GLY A 232 -15.34 6.87 -7.61
N LEU A 233 -15.70 6.96 -8.90
CA LEU A 233 -15.43 6.00 -9.95
C LEU A 233 -14.88 6.75 -11.16
N PHE A 234 -13.72 6.31 -11.67
CA PHE A 234 -13.01 6.90 -12.79
C PHE A 234 -12.62 5.80 -13.77
N VAL A 235 -12.99 5.92 -15.03
CA VAL A 235 -12.70 4.92 -16.07
C VAL A 235 -11.99 5.59 -17.24
N GLY A 236 -10.83 5.07 -17.64
CA GLY A 236 -9.96 5.70 -18.64
C GLY A 236 -8.71 4.87 -18.94
N ASP A 237 -7.98 5.23 -19.99
CA ASP A 237 -6.75 4.53 -20.44
C ASP A 237 -5.47 5.37 -20.29
N GLY A 238 -5.58 6.62 -19.84
CA GLY A 238 -4.45 7.56 -19.73
C GLY A 238 -4.12 7.95 -18.29
N LEU A 239 -2.91 8.48 -18.06
CA LEU A 239 -2.45 8.92 -16.74
C LEU A 239 -3.40 9.92 -16.06
N GLU A 240 -4.07 10.75 -16.84
CA GLU A 240 -5.02 11.76 -16.34
C GLU A 240 -6.13 11.13 -15.47
N VAL A 241 -6.64 9.94 -15.83
CA VAL A 241 -7.69 9.26 -15.04
C VAL A 241 -7.18 8.90 -13.64
N PHE A 242 -5.92 8.47 -13.56
CA PHE A 242 -5.27 8.11 -12.31
C PHE A 242 -4.98 9.36 -11.47
N ASP A 243 -4.49 10.43 -12.06
CA ASP A 243 -4.22 11.67 -11.33
C ASP A 243 -5.49 12.27 -10.70
N ARG A 244 -6.63 12.19 -11.38
CA ARG A 244 -7.92 12.66 -10.84
C ARG A 244 -8.37 11.80 -9.66
N ALA A 245 -8.29 10.48 -9.78
CA ALA A 245 -8.59 9.56 -8.68
C ALA A 245 -7.63 9.76 -7.50
N ALA A 246 -6.33 9.95 -7.76
CA ALA A 246 -5.31 10.19 -6.74
C ALA A 246 -5.55 11.49 -5.97
N ARG A 247 -5.92 12.59 -6.65
CA ARG A 247 -6.28 13.85 -5.99
C ARG A 247 -7.49 13.71 -5.08
N LEU A 248 -8.51 12.97 -5.49
CA LEU A 248 -9.67 12.70 -4.63
C LEU A 248 -9.26 11.81 -3.45
N SER A 249 -8.49 10.75 -3.71
CA SER A 249 -7.97 9.84 -2.69
C SER A 249 -7.19 10.58 -1.61
N LEU A 250 -6.34 11.55 -1.98
CA LEU A 250 -5.60 12.39 -1.03
C LEU A 250 -6.54 13.16 -0.09
N GLN A 251 -7.71 13.60 -0.56
CA GLN A 251 -8.67 14.37 0.24
C GLN A 251 -9.46 13.50 1.23
N VAL A 252 -9.71 12.23 0.90
CA VAL A 252 -10.64 11.36 1.65
C VAL A 252 -9.98 10.17 2.36
N ASN A 253 -8.72 9.87 2.05
CA ASN A 253 -7.99 8.74 2.64
C ASN A 253 -6.90 9.14 3.65
N PHE A 254 -6.75 10.44 3.93
CA PHE A 254 -5.91 10.92 5.03
C PHE A 254 -6.75 11.52 6.15
N VAL A 255 -6.37 11.21 7.38
CA VAL A 255 -6.72 12.02 8.54
C VAL A 255 -5.78 13.22 8.56
N MET A 256 -6.29 14.35 8.08
CA MET A 256 -5.56 15.61 8.06
C MET A 256 -5.60 16.25 9.46
N VAL A 257 -4.49 16.17 10.18
CA VAL A 257 -4.40 16.77 11.52
C VAL A 257 -4.27 18.30 11.41
N GLU A 258 -4.85 19.02 12.35
CA GLU A 258 -4.88 20.50 12.34
C GLU A 258 -3.51 21.14 12.59
N LYS A 259 -2.60 20.41 13.26
CA LYS A 259 -1.24 20.84 13.59
C LYS A 259 -0.30 19.63 13.66
N PRO A 260 1.01 19.79 13.39
CA PRO A 260 1.99 18.72 13.57
C PRO A 260 1.97 18.17 15.01
N LEU A 261 1.99 16.85 15.13
CA LEU A 261 1.81 16.14 16.40
C LEU A 261 3.13 16.08 17.18
N LYS A 262 3.13 16.60 18.41
CA LYS A 262 4.32 16.56 19.28
C LYS A 262 4.47 15.24 20.03
N LYS A 263 3.36 14.62 20.43
CA LYS A 263 3.33 13.34 21.14
C LYS A 263 2.17 12.49 20.64
N VAL A 264 2.47 11.29 20.18
CA VAL A 264 1.50 10.34 19.63
C VAL A 264 1.56 9.06 20.44
N ILE A 265 0.40 8.58 20.90
CA ILE A 265 0.26 7.30 21.58
C ILE A 265 -0.47 6.38 20.61
N VAL A 266 0.12 5.22 20.31
CA VAL A 266 -0.47 4.21 19.44
C VAL A 266 -0.68 2.93 20.23
N TRP A 267 -1.91 2.41 20.20
CA TRP A 267 -2.22 1.08 20.70
C TRP A 267 -2.03 0.04 19.60
N LEU A 268 -1.39 -1.08 19.95
CA LEU A 268 -1.30 -2.26 19.10
C LEU A 268 -2.12 -3.40 19.73
N ASP A 269 -3.22 -3.78 19.07
CA ASP A 269 -4.07 -4.88 19.50
C ASP A 269 -3.25 -6.19 19.65
N PRO A 270 -3.24 -6.82 20.83
CA PRO A 270 -2.48 -8.04 21.08
C PRO A 270 -2.89 -9.23 20.20
N ALA A 271 -4.10 -9.23 19.64
CA ALA A 271 -4.54 -10.28 18.73
C ALA A 271 -3.90 -10.17 17.33
N GLU A 272 -3.63 -8.94 16.88
CA GLU A 272 -3.11 -8.64 15.52
C GLU A 272 -1.59 -8.44 15.51
N PHE A 273 -1.06 -7.63 16.44
CA PHE A 273 0.31 -7.10 16.34
C PHE A 273 1.28 -7.84 17.25
N LYS A 274 2.02 -8.78 16.67
CA LYS A 274 3.00 -9.60 17.41
C LYS A 274 4.45 -9.27 17.07
N SER A 275 4.69 -8.53 15.99
CA SER A 275 6.02 -8.22 15.49
C SER A 275 6.18 -6.73 15.16
N THR A 276 7.41 -6.21 15.17
CA THR A 276 7.65 -4.84 14.65
C THR A 276 7.38 -4.73 13.15
N TRP A 277 7.45 -5.84 12.42
CA TRP A 277 7.07 -5.92 11.01
C TRP A 277 5.66 -5.37 10.76
N LEU A 278 4.71 -5.78 11.61
CA LEU A 278 3.35 -5.26 11.62
C LEU A 278 3.23 -3.97 12.43
N GLY A 279 3.84 -3.94 13.62
CA GLY A 279 3.72 -2.85 14.59
C GLY A 279 4.26 -1.51 14.07
N ASN A 280 5.25 -1.52 13.18
CA ASN A 280 5.80 -0.33 12.56
C ASN A 280 4.81 0.41 11.65
N LYS A 281 3.61 -0.15 11.39
CA LYS A 281 2.46 0.65 10.90
C LYS A 281 2.28 1.92 11.75
N SER A 282 2.50 1.82 13.06
CA SER A 282 2.51 2.96 13.98
C SER A 282 3.49 4.07 13.57
N VAL A 283 4.64 3.73 13.02
CA VAL A 283 5.67 4.68 12.56
C VAL A 283 5.30 5.24 11.20
N TYR A 284 5.21 4.37 10.19
CA TYR A 284 5.12 4.85 8.82
C TYR A 284 3.74 5.41 8.44
N ARG A 285 2.66 5.03 9.13
CA ARG A 285 1.33 5.62 8.91
C ARG A 285 1.14 6.99 9.57
N THR A 286 1.99 7.34 10.54
CA THR A 286 1.85 8.58 11.34
C THR A 286 2.98 9.59 11.11
N ARG A 287 4.10 9.19 10.49
CA ARG A 287 5.27 10.05 10.27
C ARG A 287 4.99 11.34 9.49
N MET A 288 3.93 11.36 8.68
CA MET A 288 3.48 12.55 7.94
C MET A 288 2.74 13.56 8.85
N ALA A 289 2.26 13.13 10.02
CA ALA A 289 1.62 13.99 11.01
C ALA A 289 2.56 14.40 12.14
N ILE A 290 3.56 13.57 12.49
CA ILE A 290 4.47 13.84 13.60
C ILE A 290 5.39 15.03 13.29
N ALA A 291 5.53 15.93 14.27
CA ALA A 291 6.43 17.07 14.24
C ALA A 291 7.90 16.64 14.37
N ASP A 292 8.81 17.45 13.83
CA ASP A 292 10.24 17.25 14.08
C ASP A 292 10.54 17.50 15.57
N GLY A 293 11.34 16.64 16.18
CA GLY A 293 11.53 16.56 17.64
C GLY A 293 10.37 15.93 18.39
N GLY A 294 9.36 15.38 17.71
CA GLY A 294 8.21 14.73 18.34
C GLY A 294 8.51 13.36 18.95
N GLU A 295 7.50 12.80 19.60
CA GLU A 295 7.55 11.50 20.27
C GLU A 295 6.41 10.59 19.78
N LEU A 296 6.76 9.37 19.38
CA LEU A 296 5.83 8.29 19.12
C LEU A 296 6.01 7.21 20.19
N ILE A 297 4.95 6.92 20.95
CA ILE A 297 4.92 5.88 21.97
C ILE A 297 3.99 4.78 21.50
N VAL A 298 4.50 3.55 21.41
CA VAL A 298 3.81 2.39 20.86
C VAL A 298 3.56 1.39 21.99
N LEU A 299 2.30 1.29 22.43
CA LEU A 299 1.85 0.33 23.43
C LEU A 299 1.62 -1.03 22.77
N ALA A 300 2.49 -1.99 23.06
CA ALA A 300 2.63 -3.22 22.29
C ALA A 300 2.64 -4.48 23.18
N PRO A 301 1.53 -4.78 23.88
CA PRO A 301 1.48 -5.85 24.89
C PRO A 301 1.86 -7.23 24.37
N ALA A 302 1.63 -7.54 23.08
CA ALA A 302 1.95 -8.84 22.49
C ALA A 302 3.21 -8.84 21.60
N LEU A 303 4.05 -7.82 21.69
CA LEU A 303 5.27 -7.74 20.88
C LEU A 303 6.32 -8.77 21.32
N LYS A 304 6.61 -9.75 20.46
CA LYS A 304 7.47 -10.90 20.76
C LYS A 304 8.67 -11.04 19.83
N GLU A 305 8.61 -10.45 18.64
CA GLU A 305 9.62 -10.59 17.59
C GLU A 305 9.71 -9.33 16.73
N PHE A 306 10.74 -9.22 15.92
CA PHE A 306 10.89 -8.11 14.98
C PHE A 306 10.29 -8.44 13.62
N GLY A 307 10.58 -9.63 13.08
CA GLY A 307 10.10 -10.12 11.79
C GLY A 307 9.15 -11.32 11.92
N GLU A 308 8.21 -11.49 10.98
CA GLU A 308 7.30 -12.66 10.98
C GLU A 308 7.94 -13.92 10.38
N ASP A 309 8.98 -13.75 9.56
CA ASP A 309 9.88 -14.82 9.11
C ASP A 309 11.19 -14.77 9.90
N LYS A 310 11.76 -15.94 10.21
CA LYS A 310 12.99 -16.05 11.01
C LYS A 310 14.18 -15.36 10.36
N THR A 311 14.29 -15.40 9.04
CA THR A 311 15.38 -14.72 8.31
C THR A 311 15.22 -13.21 8.44
N ILE A 312 14.00 -12.71 8.25
CA ILE A 312 13.69 -11.29 8.40
C ILE A 312 13.92 -10.81 9.84
N ASP A 313 13.49 -11.58 10.83
CA ASP A 313 13.72 -11.29 12.25
C ASP A 313 15.22 -11.15 12.57
N LEU A 314 16.03 -12.11 12.12
CA LEU A 314 17.49 -12.08 12.28
C LEU A 314 18.13 -10.86 11.59
N LEU A 315 17.69 -10.52 10.38
CA LEU A 315 18.18 -9.34 9.66
C LEU A 315 17.82 -8.06 10.42
N ILE A 316 16.59 -7.93 10.94
CA ILE A 316 16.21 -6.74 11.70
C ILE A 316 17.03 -6.61 12.97
N ARG A 317 17.22 -7.70 13.72
CA ARG A 317 18.07 -7.73 14.92
C ARG A 317 19.52 -7.32 14.63
N LYS A 318 20.06 -7.73 13.48
CA LYS A 318 21.44 -7.45 13.09
C LYS A 318 21.65 -6.01 12.62
N TYR A 319 20.71 -5.46 11.86
CA TYR A 319 20.91 -4.18 11.17
C TYR A 319 20.15 -3.00 11.79
N GLY A 320 19.04 -3.23 12.49
CA GLY A 320 18.29 -2.21 13.20
C GLY A 320 17.69 -1.07 12.34
N TYR A 321 16.86 -0.26 12.98
CA TYR A 321 16.14 0.87 12.39
C TYR A 321 16.93 2.18 12.54
N PHE A 322 18.08 2.27 11.87
CA PHE A 322 19.01 3.41 11.98
C PHE A 322 18.96 4.40 10.80
N GLY A 323 17.83 4.44 10.09
CA GLY A 323 17.61 5.37 8.99
C GLY A 323 18.23 4.94 7.65
N THR A 324 17.86 5.68 6.61
CA THR A 324 18.20 5.36 5.22
C THR A 324 19.71 5.25 4.97
N PRO A 325 20.57 6.19 5.42
CA PRO A 325 22.00 6.10 5.14
C PRO A 325 22.67 4.86 5.74
N HIS A 326 22.24 4.43 6.94
CA HIS A 326 22.76 3.23 7.58
C HIS A 326 22.37 1.98 6.78
N THR A 327 21.09 1.86 6.42
CA THR A 327 20.60 0.70 5.66
C THR A 327 21.24 0.62 4.27
N LEU A 328 21.40 1.75 3.57
CA LEU A 328 22.08 1.77 2.26
C LEU A 328 23.53 1.28 2.36
N LYS A 329 24.28 1.72 3.38
CA LYS A 329 25.62 1.23 3.65
C LYS A 329 25.60 -0.28 3.92
N ALA A 330 24.71 -0.75 4.78
CA ALA A 330 24.58 -2.16 5.12
C ALA A 330 24.27 -3.03 3.89
N VAL A 331 23.39 -2.59 2.99
CA VAL A 331 23.10 -3.26 1.70
C VAL A 331 24.34 -3.29 0.80
N SER A 332 25.10 -2.20 0.72
CA SER A 332 26.31 -2.16 -0.10
C SER A 332 27.42 -3.11 0.40
N GLU A 333 27.50 -3.31 1.72
CA GLU A 333 28.57 -4.09 2.36
C GLU A 333 28.20 -5.57 2.55
N ASN A 334 26.91 -5.93 2.61
CA ASN A 334 26.47 -7.27 3.02
C ASN A 334 25.55 -7.95 2.00
N GLN A 335 25.95 -9.13 1.52
CA GLN A 335 25.20 -9.90 0.51
C GLN A 335 23.81 -10.32 1.00
N GLU A 336 23.70 -10.74 2.26
CA GLU A 336 22.42 -11.20 2.84
C GLU A 336 21.32 -10.12 2.81
N LEU A 337 21.66 -8.83 2.90
CA LEU A 337 20.70 -7.74 2.73
C LEU A 337 20.39 -7.45 1.26
N ARG A 338 21.36 -7.60 0.35
CA ARG A 338 21.13 -7.48 -1.10
C ARG A 338 20.16 -8.56 -1.60
N ASP A 339 20.25 -9.76 -1.03
CA ASP A 339 19.35 -10.86 -1.36
C ASP A 339 17.97 -10.70 -0.69
N ASN A 340 17.83 -9.76 0.26
CA ASN A 340 16.62 -9.48 1.04
C ASN A 340 16.24 -8.00 1.04
N LEU A 341 16.14 -7.38 -0.14
CA LEU A 341 15.79 -5.95 -0.26
C LEU A 341 14.45 -5.57 0.40
N GLY A 342 13.52 -6.52 0.57
CA GLY A 342 12.30 -6.32 1.35
C GLY A 342 12.58 -6.02 2.83
N ALA A 343 13.55 -6.70 3.44
CA ALA A 343 14.01 -6.40 4.81
C ALA A 343 14.65 -5.01 4.86
N ALA A 344 15.53 -4.69 3.90
CA ALA A 344 16.14 -3.37 3.80
C ALA A 344 15.09 -2.24 3.68
N ALA A 345 14.07 -2.44 2.84
CA ALA A 345 12.95 -1.50 2.71
C ALA A 345 12.21 -1.32 4.05
N HIS A 346 11.96 -2.42 4.78
CA HIS A 346 11.32 -2.35 6.09
C HIS A 346 12.14 -1.57 7.12
N LEU A 347 13.46 -1.77 7.18
CA LEU A 347 14.35 -1.02 8.07
C LEU A 347 14.27 0.48 7.81
N ILE A 348 14.25 0.88 6.54
CA ILE A 348 14.09 2.28 6.14
C ILE A 348 12.72 2.82 6.56
N HIS A 349 11.64 2.09 6.26
CA HIS A 349 10.27 2.53 6.56
C HIS A 349 9.98 2.62 8.07
N GLY A 350 10.53 1.69 8.87
CA GLY A 350 10.41 1.70 10.34
C GLY A 350 11.32 2.72 11.02
N SER A 351 12.25 3.36 10.29
CA SER A 351 13.13 4.39 10.83
C SER A 351 12.48 5.78 10.78
N SER A 352 12.73 6.59 11.81
CA SER A 352 12.22 7.97 11.88
C SER A 352 13.07 8.98 11.11
N GLU A 353 14.19 8.56 10.51
CA GLU A 353 15.18 9.43 9.87
C GLU A 353 15.70 10.54 10.82
N GLY A 354 15.71 10.27 12.12
CA GLY A 354 16.10 11.24 13.16
C GLY A 354 15.08 12.34 13.41
N ARG A 355 13.91 12.33 12.75
CA ARG A 355 12.90 13.38 12.89
C ARG A 355 12.15 13.32 14.22
N PHE A 356 11.92 12.14 14.77
CA PHE A 356 11.19 11.94 16.03
C PHE A 356 11.69 10.69 16.74
N SER A 357 11.45 10.58 18.04
CA SER A 357 11.79 9.35 18.78
C SER A 357 10.65 8.34 18.72
N VAL A 358 11.00 7.06 18.61
CA VAL A 358 10.05 5.95 18.70
C VAL A 358 10.35 5.17 19.97
N THR A 359 9.37 5.08 20.86
CA THR A 359 9.43 4.29 22.10
C THR A 359 8.46 3.12 21.99
N TYR A 360 8.99 1.89 22.07
CA TYR A 360 8.16 0.69 22.17
C TYR A 360 7.99 0.27 23.62
N CYS A 361 6.76 -0.03 23.99
CA CYS A 361 6.37 -0.54 25.31
C CYS A 361 5.85 -1.97 25.16
N PRO A 362 6.72 -2.99 25.12
CA PRO A 362 6.32 -4.39 25.02
C PRO A 362 5.63 -4.87 26.31
N GLY A 363 4.87 -5.96 26.21
CA GLY A 363 4.34 -6.67 27.39
C GLY A 363 5.43 -7.24 28.30
N LYS A 364 5.00 -7.83 29.42
CA LYS A 364 5.90 -8.37 30.46
C LYS A 364 5.98 -9.89 30.50
N GLU A 365 5.40 -10.58 29.52
CA GLU A 365 5.52 -12.04 29.42
C GLU A 365 6.96 -12.43 29.06
N ALA A 366 7.39 -13.63 29.47
CA ALA A 366 8.75 -14.10 29.23
C ALA A 366 9.13 -14.24 27.73
N TRP A 367 8.13 -14.23 26.84
CA TRP A 367 8.30 -14.28 25.40
C TRP A 367 8.25 -12.90 24.73
N ASN A 368 7.92 -11.83 25.47
CA ASN A 368 7.98 -10.47 24.95
C ASN A 368 9.43 -10.03 24.74
N LEU A 369 9.64 -9.10 23.80
CA LEU A 369 10.97 -8.53 23.57
C LEU A 369 11.46 -7.76 24.80
N THR A 370 12.72 -7.98 25.17
CA THR A 370 13.34 -7.31 26.32
C THR A 370 13.75 -5.87 25.98
N ARG A 371 14.11 -5.11 27.02
CA ARG A 371 14.69 -3.78 26.87
C ARG A 371 15.91 -3.78 25.96
N GLU A 372 16.84 -4.71 26.20
CA GLU A 372 18.08 -4.83 25.44
C GLU A 372 17.81 -5.12 23.96
N GLU A 373 16.82 -5.97 23.67
CA GLU A 373 16.42 -6.27 22.29
C GLU A 373 15.84 -5.03 21.61
N ILE A 374 14.90 -4.31 22.24
CA ILE A 374 14.29 -3.10 21.69
C ILE A 374 15.33 -1.99 21.45
N GLU A 375 16.21 -1.75 22.41
CA GLU A 375 17.26 -0.75 22.30
C GLU A 375 18.32 -1.14 21.25
N SER A 376 18.59 -2.44 21.06
CA SER A 376 19.57 -2.92 20.07
C SER A 376 19.23 -2.57 18.62
N VAL A 377 17.94 -2.39 18.31
CA VAL A 377 17.47 -2.04 16.96
C VAL A 377 17.23 -0.54 16.78
N GLY A 378 17.62 0.30 17.74
CA GLY A 378 17.54 1.76 17.61
C GLY A 378 16.24 2.41 18.09
N PHE A 379 15.34 1.65 18.71
CA PHE A 379 14.18 2.21 19.40
C PHE A 379 14.46 2.50 20.88
N ARG A 380 13.65 3.34 21.50
CA ARG A 380 13.62 3.47 22.96
C ARG A 380 12.71 2.40 23.55
N TRP A 381 13.03 1.92 24.73
CA TRP A 381 12.16 1.05 25.51
C TRP A 381 11.41 1.88 26.56
N GLY A 382 10.15 1.54 26.83
CA GLY A 382 9.38 2.06 27.96
C GLY A 382 8.64 0.95 28.70
N ASP A 383 8.51 1.06 30.02
CA ASP A 383 7.74 0.10 30.82
C ASP A 383 6.24 0.28 30.52
N ILE A 384 5.60 -0.77 30.02
CA ILE A 384 4.21 -0.70 29.59
C ILE A 384 3.25 -0.34 30.73
N ASP A 385 3.49 -0.79 31.96
CA ASP A 385 2.60 -0.51 33.09
C ASP A 385 2.75 0.96 33.52
N GLU A 386 3.97 1.48 33.58
CA GLU A 386 4.23 2.89 33.91
C GLU A 386 3.62 3.83 32.88
N VAL A 387 3.76 3.49 31.59
CA VAL A 387 3.20 4.31 30.50
C VAL A 387 1.68 4.22 30.48
N MET A 388 1.09 3.03 30.67
CA MET A 388 -0.37 2.84 30.69
C MET A 388 -1.05 3.46 31.91
N GLN A 389 -0.35 3.68 33.03
CA GLN A 389 -0.90 4.45 34.16
C GLN A 389 -1.32 5.87 33.74
N LYS A 390 -0.55 6.49 32.84
CA LYS A 390 -0.85 7.81 32.30
C LYS A 390 -1.72 7.74 31.03
N TYR A 391 -1.40 6.81 30.14
CA TYR A 391 -2.00 6.70 28.81
C TYR A 391 -2.82 5.41 28.65
N ASP A 392 -3.86 5.24 29.47
CA ASP A 392 -4.75 4.07 29.43
C ASP A 392 -5.54 4.03 28.10
N PRO A 393 -5.30 3.04 27.21
CA PRO A 393 -5.98 2.89 25.93
C PRO A 393 -7.50 2.79 26.04
N LEU A 394 -8.02 2.33 27.18
CA LEU A 394 -9.45 2.19 27.43
C LEU A 394 -10.13 3.52 27.80
N ARG A 395 -9.35 4.53 28.19
CA ARG A 395 -9.85 5.85 28.60
C ARG A 395 -9.57 6.94 27.57
N LEU A 396 -8.53 6.77 26.76
CA LEU A 396 -8.18 7.70 25.69
C LEU A 396 -9.25 7.71 24.60
N LYS A 397 -9.53 8.90 24.08
CA LYS A 397 -10.40 9.10 22.91
C LYS A 397 -9.55 9.15 21.65
N GLU A 398 -10.03 8.61 20.54
CA GLU A 398 -9.33 8.74 19.25
C GLU A 398 -9.05 10.22 18.94
N GLY A 399 -7.82 10.55 18.55
CA GLY A 399 -7.39 11.92 18.31
C GLY A 399 -6.84 12.65 19.54
N PHE A 400 -7.08 13.96 19.65
CA PHE A 400 -6.47 14.79 20.70
C PHE A 400 -7.05 14.51 22.09
N ASN A 401 -6.16 14.31 23.06
CA ASN A 401 -6.45 14.21 24.48
C ASN A 401 -5.64 15.26 25.25
N ARG A 402 -6.25 15.93 26.22
CA ARG A 402 -5.60 16.91 27.11
C ARG A 402 -5.69 16.41 28.55
N PHE A 403 -4.58 16.48 29.27
CA PHE A 403 -4.47 16.08 30.67
C PHE A 403 -4.48 17.30 31.61
N ASP A 404 -4.71 17.06 32.90
CA ASP A 404 -4.80 18.10 33.93
C ASP A 404 -3.48 18.88 34.13
N ASP A 405 -2.35 18.28 33.78
CA ASP A 405 -1.01 18.91 33.79
C ASP A 405 -0.77 19.80 32.55
N GLY A 406 -1.74 19.90 31.65
CA GLY A 406 -1.65 20.66 30.40
C GLY A 406 -0.98 19.91 29.25
N GLU A 407 -0.55 18.65 29.45
CA GLU A 407 -0.03 17.82 28.37
C GLU A 407 -1.13 17.50 27.34
N GLU A 408 -0.74 17.54 26.06
CA GLU A 408 -1.61 17.18 24.95
C GLU A 408 -0.97 16.05 24.15
N VAL A 409 -1.73 14.99 23.90
CA VAL A 409 -1.30 13.84 23.08
C VAL A 409 -2.33 13.53 22.01
N TYR A 410 -1.88 12.90 20.92
CA TYR A 410 -2.76 12.35 19.91
C TYR A 410 -2.79 10.83 20.04
N TYR A 411 -3.97 10.26 20.28
CA TYR A 411 -4.15 8.82 20.45
C TYR A 411 -4.68 8.17 19.18
N ILE A 412 -4.11 7.01 18.85
CA ILE A 412 -4.51 6.15 17.73
C ILE A 412 -4.76 4.75 18.27
N SER A 413 -6.01 4.30 18.21
CA SER A 413 -6.43 2.98 18.69
C SER A 413 -6.04 1.82 17.76
N SER A 414 -5.85 2.08 16.47
CA SER A 414 -5.28 1.11 15.53
C SER A 414 -4.59 1.81 14.34
N PRO A 415 -3.27 1.61 14.15
CA PRO A 415 -2.56 2.20 13.03
C PRO A 415 -2.88 1.53 11.69
N ALA A 416 -3.62 0.41 11.67
CA ALA A 416 -4.04 -0.25 10.43
C ALA A 416 -5.23 0.46 9.73
N LEU A 417 -5.98 1.29 10.46
CA LEU A 417 -7.24 1.85 9.98
C LEU A 417 -7.10 3.19 9.25
N GLY A 418 -5.93 3.81 9.28
CA GLY A 418 -5.77 5.17 8.78
C GLY A 418 -4.36 5.55 8.37
N LEU A 419 -4.27 6.77 7.84
CA LEU A 419 -3.04 7.47 7.50
C LEU A 419 -3.18 8.89 8.03
N TRP A 420 -2.22 9.34 8.83
CA TRP A 420 -2.27 10.66 9.44
C TRP A 420 -1.23 11.55 8.80
N ALA A 421 -1.64 12.74 8.39
CA ALA A 421 -0.74 13.70 7.78
C ALA A 421 -1.08 15.14 8.17
N HIS A 422 -0.08 16.01 8.19
CA HIS A 422 -0.27 17.45 8.22
C HIS A 422 -0.08 18.03 6.81
N LYS A 423 -0.87 19.04 6.45
CA LYS A 423 -0.89 19.66 5.10
C LYS A 423 0.49 20.13 4.62
N ASP A 424 1.34 20.60 5.53
CA ASP A 424 2.69 21.10 5.19
C ASP A 424 3.61 20.01 4.62
N ARG A 425 3.28 18.72 4.77
CA ARG A 425 4.04 17.62 4.17
C ARG A 425 3.70 17.37 2.69
N PHE A 426 2.68 18.03 2.16
CA PHE A 426 2.28 17.95 0.76
C PHE A 426 2.58 19.22 -0.04
N ALA A 427 3.10 20.26 0.62
CA ALA A 427 3.46 21.54 0.00
C ALA A 427 4.74 21.46 -0.84
#